data_AF-A0A350DHU1-F1
#
_entry.id   AF-A0A350DHU1-F1
#
_cell.length_a   1.000
_cell.length_b   1.000
_cell.length_c   1.000
_cell.angle_alpha   90.00
_cell.angle_beta   90.00
_cell.angle_gamma   90.00
#
_symmetry.space_group_name_H-M   'P 1'
#
loop_
_entity.id
_entity.type
_entity.pdbx_description
1 polymer ?
#
loop_
_entity_poly.entity_id
_entity_poly.type
_entity_poly.pdbx_seq_one_letter_code
_entity_poly.pdbx_strand_id
1 'polypeptide(L)'
;FQNMHPDNAPIFPLLFLTISCGALSGFHATQTPIISRTTENETNGRKIFYGMMIAEGVIAMIWAAAAMSLFQGEQSLSDVLAAGGPAAVVGEVSTTMLGAVGGTLAVLGVIVLPITSGDTAFRSARMIIADYLKVEQKPIVKRILIALPLFVASYALTHMDFTLLWRYFSWANQTTAVIALWTGTMYLVLSRKPYLITSIPAVFMTMATFTYLAYAPIGFNLPLQTSYIVAALGTLV
;
A
#
# COMPACT_ATOMS: atom_id res chain seq x y z
N PHE A 1 16.09 -19.95 13.00
CA PHE A 1 15.26 -18.74 13.00
C PHE A 1 14.00 -19.07 13.80
N GLN A 2 13.64 -18.26 14.82
CA GLN A 2 12.45 -18.48 15.64
C GLN A 2 11.38 -17.47 15.24
N ASN A 3 10.15 -17.93 14.98
CA ASN A 3 9.03 -17.03 14.72
C ASN A 3 8.59 -16.38 16.03
N MET A 4 8.61 -15.05 16.09
CA MET A 4 8.23 -14.27 17.28
C MET A 4 6.79 -13.74 17.20
N HIS A 5 6.04 -14.05 16.14
CA HIS A 5 4.64 -13.65 16.06
C HIS A 5 3.80 -14.40 17.11
N PRO A 6 2.96 -13.72 17.92
CA PRO A 6 2.16 -14.36 18.98
C PRO A 6 1.34 -15.55 18.49
N ASP A 7 0.69 -15.41 17.33
CA ASP A 7 -0.10 -16.48 16.71
C ASP A 7 0.69 -17.45 15.82
N ASN A 8 2.04 -17.41 15.88
CA ASN A 8 2.92 -18.15 14.97
C ASN A 8 2.62 -17.92 13.47
N ALA A 9 2.03 -16.77 13.12
CA ALA A 9 1.72 -16.42 11.74
C ALA A 9 3.01 -16.33 10.91
N PRO A 10 3.02 -16.83 9.66
CA PRO A 10 4.25 -16.92 8.88
C PRO A 10 4.73 -15.52 8.46
N ILE A 11 6.00 -15.22 8.75
CA ILE A 11 6.60 -13.91 8.43
C ILE A 11 6.57 -13.68 6.91
N PHE A 12 6.96 -14.67 6.12
CA PHE A 12 6.78 -14.66 4.69
C PHE A 12 5.51 -15.45 4.32
N PRO A 13 4.57 -14.89 3.55
CA PRO A 13 4.62 -13.60 2.85
C PRO A 13 4.02 -12.44 3.65
N LEU A 14 3.40 -12.70 4.82
CA LEU A 14 2.51 -11.75 5.50
C LEU A 14 3.17 -10.39 5.76
N LEU A 15 4.43 -10.35 6.16
CA LEU A 15 5.16 -9.11 6.41
C LEU A 15 5.06 -8.16 5.21
N PHE A 16 5.37 -8.63 4.00
CA PHE A 16 5.41 -7.81 2.79
C PHE A 16 4.03 -7.37 2.28
N LEU A 17 2.96 -7.95 2.80
CA LEU A 17 1.58 -7.53 2.50
C LEU A 17 0.96 -6.69 3.61
N THR A 18 1.37 -6.91 4.86
CA THR A 18 0.95 -6.08 5.99
C THR A 18 1.55 -4.68 5.87
N ILE A 19 2.85 -4.58 5.55
CA ILE A 19 3.51 -3.31 5.24
C ILE A 19 3.49 -3.02 3.73
N SER A 20 2.34 -3.24 3.06
CA SER A 20 2.24 -3.22 1.59
C SER A 20 2.87 -1.98 0.96
N CYS A 21 2.38 -0.77 1.30
CA CYS A 21 2.90 0.49 0.76
C CYS A 21 4.38 0.76 1.12
N GLY A 22 4.86 0.24 2.24
CA GLY A 22 6.25 0.38 2.67
C GLY A 22 7.21 -0.61 2.00
N ALA A 23 6.74 -1.83 1.70
CA ALA A 23 7.51 -2.84 0.99
C ALA A 23 7.56 -2.56 -0.53
N LEU A 24 6.40 -2.27 -1.13
CA LEU A 24 6.25 -1.88 -2.52
C LEU A 24 4.84 -1.32 -2.76
N SER A 25 4.71 -0.11 -3.28
CA SER A 25 3.39 0.52 -3.42
C SER A 25 2.83 0.44 -4.85
N GLY A 26 1.76 -0.33 -5.03
CA GLY A 26 0.96 -0.33 -6.24
C GLY A 26 0.12 0.95 -6.37
N PHE A 27 -0.29 1.53 -5.24
CA PHE A 27 -0.99 2.81 -5.21
C PHE A 27 -0.21 3.91 -5.94
N HIS A 28 1.11 4.01 -5.72
CA HIS A 28 1.96 4.97 -6.44
C HIS A 28 1.95 4.72 -7.96
N ALA A 29 1.89 3.46 -8.40
CA ALA A 29 1.77 3.13 -9.82
C ALA A 29 0.40 3.56 -10.40
N THR A 30 -0.69 3.54 -9.63
CA THR A 30 -2.00 4.02 -10.11
C THR A 30 -2.06 5.53 -10.32
N GLN A 31 -1.11 6.29 -9.77
CA GLN A 31 -1.03 7.74 -9.92
C GLN A 31 -0.36 8.22 -11.21
N THR A 32 0.20 7.30 -12.01
CA THR A 32 0.89 7.64 -13.28
C THR A 32 0.08 8.56 -14.20
N PRO A 33 -1.26 8.46 -14.36
CA PRO A 33 -2.01 9.38 -15.22
C PRO A 33 -1.94 10.85 -14.77
N ILE A 34 -1.81 11.11 -13.47
CA ILE A 34 -1.65 12.48 -12.95
C ILE A 34 -0.19 12.89 -13.14
N ILE A 35 0.74 12.09 -12.62
CA ILE A 35 2.15 12.46 -12.53
C ILE A 35 2.79 12.61 -13.91
N SER A 36 2.43 11.77 -14.89
CA SER A 36 2.94 11.87 -16.27
C SER A 36 2.51 13.16 -16.97
N ARG A 37 1.42 13.81 -16.54
CA ARG A 37 0.90 15.05 -17.12
C ARG A 37 1.38 16.31 -16.40
N THR A 38 1.91 16.18 -15.19
CA THR A 38 2.35 17.31 -14.36
C THR A 38 3.87 17.37 -14.17
N THR A 39 4.58 16.28 -14.47
CA THR A 39 6.05 16.27 -14.39
C THR A 39 6.63 16.99 -15.60
N GLU A 40 7.27 18.14 -15.36
CA GLU A 40 7.84 18.97 -16.44
C GLU A 40 9.08 18.33 -17.08
N ASN A 41 9.98 17.78 -16.24
CA ASN A 41 11.29 17.30 -16.66
C ASN A 41 11.59 15.92 -16.01
N GLU A 42 12.27 15.03 -16.74
CA GLU A 42 12.68 13.71 -16.23
C GLU A 42 13.59 13.81 -14.99
N THR A 43 14.42 14.85 -14.93
CA THR A 43 15.31 15.13 -13.78
C THR A 43 14.53 15.36 -12.48
N ASN A 44 13.29 15.83 -12.54
CA ASN A 44 12.42 15.96 -11.37
C ASN A 44 11.99 14.60 -10.82
N GLY A 45 12.01 13.54 -11.64
CA GLY A 45 11.60 12.19 -11.26
C GLY A 45 12.36 11.65 -10.05
N ARG A 46 13.67 11.93 -9.92
CA ARG A 46 14.45 11.49 -8.75
C ARG A 46 13.94 12.11 -7.45
N LYS A 47 13.54 13.38 -7.46
CA LYS A 47 13.00 14.05 -6.26
C LYS A 47 11.57 13.58 -5.96
N ILE A 48 10.72 13.54 -6.99
CA ILE A 48 9.29 13.22 -6.87
C ILE A 48 9.07 11.77 -6.43
N PHE A 49 9.79 10.82 -7.02
CA PHE A 49 9.59 9.40 -6.71
C PHE A 49 10.55 8.94 -5.61
N TYR A 50 11.85 8.91 -5.88
CA TYR A 50 12.83 8.37 -4.94
C TYR A 50 12.92 9.20 -3.65
N GLY A 51 12.98 10.53 -3.77
CA GLY A 51 13.04 11.41 -2.60
C GLY A 51 11.85 11.25 -1.65
N MET A 52 10.64 11.19 -2.19
CA MET A 52 9.43 11.01 -1.39
C MET A 52 9.35 9.62 -0.73
N MET A 53 9.78 8.56 -1.42
CA MET A 53 9.83 7.22 -0.80
C MET A 53 10.79 7.15 0.38
N ILE A 54 11.94 7.83 0.31
CA ILE A 54 12.86 7.94 1.45
C ILE A 54 12.19 8.70 2.61
N ALA A 55 11.49 9.79 2.34
CA ALA A 55 10.79 10.56 3.37
C ALA A 55 9.70 9.72 4.08
N GLU A 56 8.90 8.97 3.32
CA GLU A 56 7.91 8.03 3.87
C GLU A 56 8.58 6.94 4.73
N GLY A 57 9.71 6.39 4.26
CA GLY A 57 10.49 5.41 5.02
C GLY A 57 11.00 5.95 6.35
N VAL A 58 11.47 7.20 6.39
CA VAL A 58 11.89 7.85 7.65
C VAL A 58 10.71 8.00 8.61
N ILE A 59 9.56 8.47 8.11
CA ILE A 59 8.35 8.58 8.93
C ILE A 59 7.93 7.21 9.48
N ALA A 60 7.95 6.17 8.65
CA ALA A 60 7.62 4.81 9.08
C ALA A 60 8.57 4.29 10.17
N MET A 61 9.87 4.55 10.05
CA MET A 61 10.85 4.17 11.07
C MET A 61 10.63 4.90 12.40
N ILE A 62 10.23 6.19 12.37
CA ILE A 62 9.88 6.95 13.58
C ILE A 62 8.68 6.30 14.29
N TRP A 63 7.62 5.97 13.55
CA TRP A 63 6.45 5.29 14.11
C TRP A 63 6.77 3.90 14.65
N ALA A 64 7.60 3.13 13.94
CA ALA A 64 8.05 1.84 14.41
C ALA A 64 8.85 1.95 15.72
N ALA A 65 9.79 2.90 15.80
CA ALA A 65 10.57 3.15 17.01
C ALA A 65 9.68 3.60 18.19
N ALA A 66 8.72 4.50 17.93
CA ALA A 66 7.77 4.97 18.93
C ALA A 66 6.92 3.82 19.48
N ALA A 67 6.30 3.02 18.59
CA ALA A 67 5.51 1.85 18.99
C ALA A 67 6.34 0.82 19.75
N MET A 68 7.54 0.49 19.26
CA MET A 68 8.45 -0.42 19.97
C MET A 68 8.87 0.12 21.33
N SER A 69 8.97 1.44 21.54
CA SER A 69 9.37 2.02 22.83
C SER A 69 8.26 2.05 23.87
N LEU A 70 7.00 2.24 23.44
CA LEU A 70 5.85 2.40 24.34
C LEU A 70 5.21 1.06 24.74
N PHE A 71 5.10 0.11 23.81
CA PHE A 71 4.30 -1.09 24.01
C PHE A 71 5.11 -2.30 24.51
N GLN A 72 6.13 -2.07 25.35
CA GLN A 72 6.92 -3.13 26.01
C GLN A 72 6.43 -3.44 27.44
N GLY A 73 5.36 -2.79 27.91
CA GLY A 73 4.86 -2.87 29.29
C GLY A 73 3.55 -3.65 29.44
N GLU A 74 2.72 -3.26 30.41
CA GLU A 74 1.43 -3.92 30.73
C GLU A 74 0.42 -3.84 29.59
N GLN A 75 0.47 -2.77 28.78
CA GLN A 75 -0.36 -2.61 27.59
C GLN A 75 0.44 -3.05 26.35
N SER A 76 0.01 -4.15 25.74
CA SER A 76 0.66 -4.64 24.53
C SER A 76 0.14 -3.92 23.28
N LEU A 77 0.95 -3.88 22.22
CA LEU A 77 0.53 -3.33 20.91
C LEU A 77 -0.70 -4.06 20.38
N SER A 78 -0.79 -5.38 20.62
CA SER A 78 -1.95 -6.20 20.24
C SER A 78 -3.24 -5.74 20.93
N ASP A 79 -3.19 -5.33 22.19
CA ASP A 79 -4.38 -4.91 22.94
C ASP A 79 -4.94 -3.61 22.37
N VAL A 80 -4.07 -2.64 22.09
CA VAL A 80 -4.46 -1.34 21.51
C VAL A 80 -4.99 -1.52 20.08
N LEU A 81 -4.34 -2.36 19.28
CA LEU A 81 -4.81 -2.72 17.94
C LEU A 81 -6.18 -3.41 17.98
N ALA A 82 -6.43 -4.30 18.93
CA ALA A 82 -7.71 -4.98 19.07
C ALA A 82 -8.83 -4.02 19.52
N ALA A 83 -8.50 -3.05 20.37
CA ALA A 83 -9.49 -2.10 20.91
C ALA A 83 -9.93 -1.02 19.91
N GLY A 84 -9.03 -0.53 19.06
CA GLY A 84 -9.35 0.59 18.16
C GLY A 84 -8.53 0.67 16.87
N GLY A 85 -7.85 -0.42 16.51
CA GLY A 85 -7.10 -0.52 15.27
C GLY A 85 -5.87 0.40 15.20
N PRO A 86 -5.30 0.58 14.00
CA PRO A 86 -4.11 1.40 13.81
C PRO A 86 -4.27 2.86 14.25
N ALA A 87 -5.49 3.41 14.16
CA ALA A 87 -5.77 4.78 14.57
C ALA A 87 -5.65 4.96 16.09
N ALA A 88 -6.06 3.96 16.89
CA ALA A 88 -5.89 4.01 18.34
C ALA A 88 -4.41 3.98 18.75
N VAL A 89 -3.60 3.17 18.06
CA VAL A 89 -2.14 3.13 18.28
C VAL A 89 -1.50 4.49 18.01
N VAL A 90 -1.88 5.12 16.89
CA VAL A 90 -1.42 6.48 16.55
C VAL A 90 -1.83 7.48 17.63
N GLY A 91 -3.09 7.43 18.08
CA GLY A 91 -3.61 8.31 19.12
C GLY A 91 -2.80 8.17 20.42
N GLU A 92 -2.67 6.95 20.92
CA GLU A 92 -1.94 6.63 22.15
C GLU A 92 -0.48 7.10 22.07
N VAL A 93 0.23 6.72 21.00
CA VAL A 93 1.62 7.15 20.79
C VAL A 93 1.74 8.68 20.77
N SER A 94 0.82 9.35 20.06
CA SER A 94 0.84 10.80 19.92
C SER A 94 0.60 11.51 21.25
N THR A 95 -0.43 11.13 21.99
CA THR A 95 -0.78 11.80 23.26
C THR A 95 0.21 11.49 24.37
N THR A 96 0.71 10.26 24.42
CA THR A 96 1.60 9.79 25.50
C THR A 96 3.02 10.32 25.33
N MET A 97 3.52 10.45 24.09
CA MET A 97 4.88 10.98 23.85
C MET A 97 4.94 12.50 23.68
N LEU A 98 3.92 13.12 23.08
CA LEU A 98 3.95 14.55 22.72
C LEU A 98 3.05 15.43 23.59
N GLY A 99 2.34 14.84 24.56
CA GLY A 99 1.37 15.52 25.42
C GLY A 99 0.14 16.01 24.65
N ALA A 100 -0.74 16.75 25.33
CA ALA A 100 -2.03 17.16 24.75
C ALA A 100 -1.88 18.00 23.47
N VAL A 101 -0.97 18.99 23.47
CA VAL A 101 -0.81 19.92 22.34
C VAL A 101 -0.10 19.24 21.17
N GLY A 102 1.06 18.63 21.41
CA GLY A 102 1.84 17.97 20.36
C GLY A 102 1.12 16.74 19.81
N GLY A 103 0.46 15.98 20.68
CA GLY A 103 -0.31 14.79 20.28
C GLY A 103 -1.51 15.14 19.42
N THR A 104 -2.24 16.20 19.75
CA THR A 104 -3.36 16.68 18.91
C THR A 104 -2.87 17.08 17.52
N LEU A 105 -1.76 17.83 17.44
CA LEU A 105 -1.18 18.22 16.15
C LEU A 105 -0.71 17.01 15.33
N ALA A 106 -0.11 16.00 15.97
CA ALA A 106 0.30 14.77 15.31
C ALA A 106 -0.90 13.98 14.75
N VAL A 107 -1.97 13.81 15.54
CA VAL A 107 -3.19 13.13 15.11
C VAL A 107 -3.85 13.88 13.94
N LEU A 108 -3.93 15.22 14.00
CA LEU A 108 -4.43 16.01 12.88
C LEU A 108 -3.60 15.80 11.61
N GLY A 109 -2.27 15.75 11.73
CA GLY A 109 -1.38 15.43 10.61
C GLY A 109 -1.68 14.05 10.01
N VAL A 110 -1.87 13.03 10.85
CA VAL A 110 -2.23 11.67 10.41
C VAL A 110 -3.61 11.61 9.77
N ILE A 111 -4.57 12.47 10.16
CA ILE A 111 -5.90 12.54 9.53
C ILE A 111 -5.84 13.25 8.16
N VAL A 112 -5.01 14.27 8.01
CA VAL A 112 -4.88 15.02 6.74
C VAL A 112 -4.30 14.14 5.63
N LEU A 113 -3.39 13.22 5.97
CA LEU A 113 -2.75 12.31 5.00
C LEU A 113 -3.76 11.46 4.20
N PRO A 114 -4.63 10.63 4.80
CA PRO A 114 -5.59 9.82 4.05
C PRO A 114 -6.64 10.68 3.33
N ILE A 115 -6.94 11.91 3.78
CA ILE A 115 -7.82 12.82 3.05
C ILE A 115 -7.16 13.26 1.73
N THR A 116 -5.90 13.69 1.78
CA THR A 116 -5.16 14.17 0.60
C THR A 116 -4.76 13.04 -0.35
N SER A 117 -4.30 11.90 0.19
CA SER A 117 -4.05 10.69 -0.59
C SER A 117 -5.35 10.11 -1.17
N GLY A 118 -6.44 10.16 -0.41
CA GLY A 118 -7.78 9.75 -0.83
C GLY A 118 -8.27 10.58 -2.02
N ASP A 119 -8.25 11.91 -1.94
CA ASP A 119 -8.61 12.77 -3.08
C ASP A 119 -7.78 12.44 -4.33
N THR A 120 -6.47 12.24 -4.14
CA THR A 120 -5.57 11.81 -5.22
C THR A 120 -5.99 10.45 -5.80
N ALA A 121 -6.39 9.49 -4.96
CA ALA A 121 -6.88 8.18 -5.38
C ALA A 121 -8.15 8.28 -6.24
N PHE A 122 -9.17 9.00 -5.77
CA PHE A 122 -10.42 9.21 -6.51
C PHE A 122 -10.19 9.93 -7.83
N ARG A 123 -9.29 10.93 -7.82
CA ARG A 123 -8.92 11.66 -9.03
C ARG A 123 -8.22 10.76 -10.04
N SER A 124 -7.26 9.94 -9.61
CA SER A 124 -6.59 8.95 -10.47
C SER A 124 -7.57 7.93 -11.02
N ALA A 125 -8.40 7.32 -10.17
CA ALA A 125 -9.40 6.32 -10.58
C ALA A 125 -10.37 6.90 -11.62
N ARG A 126 -10.89 8.12 -11.40
CA ARG A 126 -11.72 8.81 -12.38
C ARG A 126 -11.01 9.01 -13.72
N MET A 127 -9.75 9.45 -13.71
CA MET A 127 -8.97 9.64 -14.93
C MET A 127 -8.73 8.31 -15.67
N ILE A 128 -8.42 7.25 -14.95
CA ILE A 128 -8.24 5.90 -15.53
C ILE A 128 -9.54 5.44 -16.20
N ILE A 129 -10.67 5.51 -15.51
CA ILE A 129 -11.98 5.12 -16.05
C ILE A 129 -12.32 5.98 -17.27
N ALA A 130 -12.07 7.29 -17.20
CA ALA A 130 -12.30 8.20 -18.31
C ALA A 130 -11.47 7.87 -19.54
N ASP A 131 -10.19 7.53 -19.35
CA ASP A 131 -9.27 7.16 -20.43
C ASP A 131 -9.71 5.84 -21.09
N TYR A 132 -10.15 4.84 -20.31
CA TYR A 132 -10.70 3.58 -20.84
C TYR A 132 -12.02 3.76 -21.61
N LEU A 133 -12.95 4.56 -21.07
CA LEU A 133 -14.24 4.83 -21.69
C LEU A 133 -14.17 5.92 -22.78
N LYS A 134 -12.99 6.51 -23.00
CA LYS A 134 -12.75 7.64 -23.91
C LYS A 134 -13.70 8.82 -23.65
N VAL A 135 -14.01 9.07 -22.37
CA VAL A 135 -14.90 10.16 -21.93
C VAL A 135 -14.09 11.39 -21.58
N GLU A 136 -14.27 12.45 -22.36
CA GLU A 136 -13.61 13.73 -22.10
C GLU A 136 -13.89 14.27 -20.70
N GLN A 137 -12.84 14.73 -20.03
CA GLN A 137 -12.91 15.25 -18.66
C GLN A 137 -12.97 16.79 -18.60
N LYS A 138 -13.26 17.51 -19.70
CA LYS A 138 -13.44 18.97 -19.67
C LYS A 138 -14.80 19.37 -19.06
N PRO A 139 -15.94 18.83 -19.51
CA PRO A 139 -17.26 19.22 -18.99
C PRO A 139 -17.49 18.65 -17.59
N ILE A 140 -18.00 19.48 -16.66
CA ILE A 140 -18.27 19.05 -15.28
C ILE A 140 -19.26 17.90 -15.19
N VAL A 141 -20.27 17.87 -16.08
CA VAL A 141 -21.27 16.79 -16.13
C VAL A 141 -20.62 15.43 -16.43
N LYS A 142 -19.69 15.38 -17.39
CA LYS A 142 -18.94 14.16 -17.73
C LYS A 142 -18.02 13.71 -16.58
N ARG A 143 -17.52 14.65 -15.77
CA ARG A 143 -16.75 14.32 -14.54
C ARG A 143 -17.64 13.69 -13.49
N ILE A 144 -18.80 14.30 -13.21
CA ILE A 144 -19.76 13.82 -12.19
C ILE A 144 -20.29 12.44 -12.58
N LEU A 145 -20.53 12.18 -13.87
CA LEU A 145 -21.00 10.89 -14.37
C LEU A 145 -20.09 9.73 -13.94
N ILE A 146 -18.77 9.95 -13.85
CA ILE A 146 -17.81 8.93 -13.41
C ILE A 146 -17.56 9.04 -11.90
N ALA A 147 -17.46 10.26 -11.36
CA ALA A 147 -17.15 10.48 -9.96
C ALA A 147 -18.27 9.98 -9.03
N LEU A 148 -19.54 10.25 -9.35
CA LEU A 148 -20.65 9.90 -8.48
C LEU A 148 -20.77 8.37 -8.27
N PRO A 149 -20.76 7.52 -9.31
CA PRO A 149 -20.72 6.07 -9.11
C PRO A 149 -19.51 5.61 -8.28
N LEU A 150 -18.34 6.21 -8.51
CA LEU A 150 -17.13 5.89 -7.74
C LEU A 150 -17.31 6.23 -6.25
N PHE A 151 -17.85 7.42 -5.92
CA PHE A 151 -18.15 7.81 -4.54
C PHE A 151 -19.22 6.93 -3.88
N VAL A 152 -20.26 6.54 -4.62
CA VAL A 152 -21.29 5.63 -4.10
C VAL A 152 -20.69 4.25 -3.78
N ALA A 153 -19.86 3.71 -4.67
CA ALA A 153 -19.16 2.45 -4.43
C ALA A 153 -18.22 2.57 -3.21
N SER A 154 -17.43 3.64 -3.12
CA SER A 154 -16.53 3.83 -1.99
C SER A 154 -17.27 4.04 -0.66
N TYR A 155 -18.39 4.75 -0.65
CA TYR A 155 -19.24 4.87 0.53
C TYR A 155 -19.78 3.51 0.97
N ALA A 156 -20.23 2.68 0.03
CA ALA A 156 -20.66 1.32 0.33
C ALA A 156 -19.52 0.48 0.96
N LEU A 157 -18.28 0.63 0.47
CA LEU A 157 -17.11 -0.03 1.05
C LEU A 157 -16.79 0.41 2.49
N THR A 158 -17.19 1.62 2.90
CA THR A 158 -16.97 2.07 4.30
C THR A 158 -17.80 1.31 5.33
N HIS A 159 -18.85 0.61 4.90
CA HIS A 159 -19.67 -0.25 5.76
C HIS A 159 -19.14 -1.69 5.85
N MET A 160 -18.06 -2.01 5.13
CA MET A 160 -17.39 -3.31 5.24
C MET A 160 -16.44 -3.35 6.42
N ASP A 161 -16.19 -4.55 6.94
CA ASP A 161 -15.17 -4.78 7.95
C ASP A 161 -13.80 -4.26 7.48
N PHE A 162 -13.19 -3.39 8.28
CA PHE A 162 -11.92 -2.75 7.94
C PHE A 162 -10.80 -3.78 7.74
N THR A 163 -10.75 -4.83 8.57
CA THR A 163 -9.72 -5.87 8.47
C THR A 163 -9.84 -6.63 7.16
N LEU A 164 -11.07 -6.98 6.75
CA LEU A 164 -11.33 -7.62 5.47
C LEU A 164 -10.97 -6.68 4.30
N LEU A 165 -11.42 -5.42 4.35
CA LEU A 165 -11.13 -4.43 3.32
C LEU A 165 -9.61 -4.21 3.16
N TRP A 166 -8.88 -4.14 4.28
CA TRP A 166 -7.43 -4.00 4.30
C TRP A 166 -6.73 -5.19 3.65
N ARG A 167 -7.20 -6.43 3.90
CA ARG A 167 -6.64 -7.62 3.24
C ARG A 167 -6.83 -7.58 1.73
N TYR A 168 -8.01 -7.16 1.25
CA TYR A 168 -8.27 -6.97 -0.17
C TYR A 168 -7.39 -5.88 -0.78
N PHE A 169 -7.31 -4.73 -0.11
CA PHE A 169 -6.41 -3.65 -0.49
C PHE A 169 -4.96 -4.13 -0.59
N SER A 170 -4.44 -4.85 0.41
CA SER A 170 -3.06 -5.29 0.46
C SER A 170 -2.67 -6.15 -0.74
N TRP A 171 -3.44 -7.20 -1.06
CA TRP A 171 -3.08 -8.05 -2.20
C TRP A 171 -3.32 -7.36 -3.55
N ALA A 172 -4.37 -6.54 -3.68
CA ALA A 172 -4.63 -5.79 -4.91
C ALA A 172 -3.52 -4.75 -5.17
N ASN A 173 -3.04 -4.09 -4.11
CA ASN A 173 -1.90 -3.18 -4.16
C ASN A 173 -0.64 -3.91 -4.60
N GLN A 174 -0.29 -5.04 -3.98
CA GLN A 174 0.92 -5.78 -4.36
C GLN A 174 0.85 -6.33 -5.78
N THR A 175 -0.32 -6.81 -6.21
CA THR A 175 -0.51 -7.28 -7.59
C THR A 175 -0.26 -6.14 -8.60
N THR A 176 -0.83 -4.97 -8.34
CA THR A 176 -0.62 -3.78 -9.18
C THR A 176 0.86 -3.37 -9.20
N ALA A 177 1.51 -3.43 -8.04
CA ALA A 177 2.92 -3.08 -7.89
C ALA A 177 3.85 -4.04 -8.65
N VAL A 178 3.56 -5.34 -8.61
CA VAL A 178 4.27 -6.39 -9.36
C VAL A 178 4.12 -6.16 -10.86
N ILE A 179 2.92 -5.87 -11.35
CA ILE A 179 2.69 -5.54 -12.77
C ILE A 179 3.50 -4.31 -13.19
N ALA A 180 3.54 -3.27 -12.35
CA ALA A 180 4.32 -2.07 -12.61
C ALA A 180 5.84 -2.36 -12.65
N LEU A 181 6.35 -3.21 -11.75
CA LEU A 181 7.75 -3.64 -11.76
C LEU A 181 8.11 -4.42 -13.03
N TRP A 182 7.29 -5.38 -13.44
CA TRP A 182 7.51 -6.13 -14.69
C TRP A 182 7.41 -5.24 -15.93
N THR A 183 6.50 -4.27 -15.94
CA THR A 183 6.42 -3.25 -16.99
C THR A 183 7.71 -2.43 -17.04
N GLY A 184 8.23 -1.99 -15.89
CA GLY A 184 9.52 -1.30 -15.78
C GLY A 184 10.71 -2.16 -16.21
N THR A 185 10.70 -3.44 -15.87
CA THR A 185 11.71 -4.41 -16.32
C THR A 185 11.73 -4.51 -17.83
N MET A 186 10.58 -4.70 -18.46
CA MET A 186 10.50 -4.79 -19.92
C MET A 186 10.97 -3.50 -20.60
N TYR A 187 10.58 -2.34 -20.06
CA TYR A 187 11.08 -1.05 -20.54
C TYR A 187 12.62 -0.97 -20.50
N LEU A 188 13.25 -1.39 -19.41
CA LEU A 188 14.71 -1.38 -19.28
C LEU A 188 15.39 -2.39 -20.22
N VAL A 189 14.80 -3.58 -20.40
CA VAL A 189 15.27 -4.59 -21.36
C VAL A 189 15.26 -4.01 -22.79
N LEU A 190 14.12 -3.45 -23.22
CA LEU A 190 13.98 -2.83 -24.55
C LEU A 190 14.94 -1.64 -24.72
N SER A 191 15.17 -0.89 -23.65
CA SER A 191 16.11 0.24 -23.61
C SER A 191 17.58 -0.18 -23.50
N ARG A 192 17.89 -1.47 -23.41
CA ARG A 192 19.24 -2.03 -23.17
C ARG A 192 19.93 -1.43 -21.93
N LYS A 193 19.14 -1.13 -20.90
CA LYS A 193 19.59 -0.63 -19.60
C LYS A 193 19.61 -1.77 -18.57
N PRO A 194 20.33 -1.63 -17.44
CA PRO A 194 20.40 -2.68 -16.42
C PRO A 194 19.00 -2.97 -15.85
N TYR A 195 18.37 -4.05 -16.33
CA TYR A 195 17.00 -4.43 -15.98
C TYR A 195 16.89 -5.14 -14.62
N LEU A 196 18.01 -5.74 -14.15
CA LEU A 196 18.09 -6.47 -12.88
C LEU A 196 17.64 -5.65 -11.67
N ILE A 197 17.83 -4.33 -11.72
CA ILE A 197 17.38 -3.40 -10.67
C ILE A 197 15.86 -3.46 -10.43
N THR A 198 15.08 -3.81 -11.46
CA THR A 198 13.63 -3.97 -11.37
C THR A 198 13.19 -5.43 -11.37
N SER A 199 13.90 -6.32 -12.07
CA SER A 199 13.47 -7.72 -12.19
C SER A 199 13.69 -8.52 -10.91
N ILE A 200 14.76 -8.26 -10.16
CA ILE A 200 15.01 -8.91 -8.85
C ILE A 200 13.86 -8.62 -7.87
N PRO A 201 13.49 -7.36 -7.60
CA PRO A 201 12.33 -7.08 -6.75
C PRO A 201 11.02 -7.56 -7.38
N ALA A 202 10.89 -7.57 -8.72
CA ALA A 202 9.70 -8.10 -9.39
C ALA A 202 9.49 -9.58 -9.06
N VAL A 203 10.51 -10.43 -9.24
CA VAL A 203 10.47 -11.86 -8.92
C VAL A 203 10.12 -12.09 -7.45
N PHE A 204 10.80 -11.37 -6.54
CA PHE A 204 10.56 -11.50 -5.11
C PHE A 204 9.13 -11.14 -4.71
N MET A 205 8.62 -10.00 -5.19
CA MET A 205 7.28 -9.55 -4.87
C MET A 205 6.20 -10.37 -5.58
N THR A 206 6.49 -10.93 -6.75
CA THR A 206 5.63 -11.90 -7.44
C THR A 206 5.46 -13.15 -6.58
N MET A 207 6.56 -13.71 -6.08
CA MET A 207 6.55 -14.85 -5.16
C MET A 207 5.77 -14.55 -3.88
N ALA A 208 6.00 -13.39 -3.26
CA ALA A 208 5.27 -12.99 -2.05
C ALA A 208 3.76 -12.87 -2.29
N THR A 209 3.38 -12.25 -3.41
CA THR A 209 1.96 -12.04 -3.77
C THR A 209 1.26 -13.36 -4.07
N PHE A 210 1.86 -14.24 -4.88
CA PHE A 210 1.29 -15.56 -5.15
C PHE A 210 1.22 -16.43 -3.90
N THR A 211 2.26 -16.40 -3.05
CA THR A 211 2.24 -17.15 -1.79
C THR A 211 1.09 -16.67 -0.92
N TYR A 212 0.84 -15.37 -0.85
CA TYR A 212 -0.27 -14.83 -0.06
C TYR A 212 -1.62 -15.26 -0.62
N LEU A 213 -1.82 -15.16 -1.93
CA LEU A 213 -3.07 -15.60 -2.57
C LEU A 213 -3.31 -17.10 -2.39
N ALA A 214 -2.25 -17.92 -2.40
CA ALA A 214 -2.34 -19.35 -2.14
C ALA A 214 -2.66 -19.66 -0.66
N TYR A 215 -1.99 -18.98 0.27
CA TYR A 215 -2.06 -19.26 1.70
C TYR A 215 -3.26 -18.61 2.41
N ALA A 216 -3.59 -17.36 2.07
CA ALA A 216 -4.54 -16.57 2.85
C ALA A 216 -5.95 -17.16 2.79
N PRO A 217 -6.74 -17.06 3.88
CA PRO A 217 -8.12 -17.56 3.91
C PRO A 217 -9.05 -16.94 2.86
N ILE A 218 -8.77 -15.69 2.45
CA ILE A 218 -9.51 -14.99 1.38
C ILE A 218 -9.11 -15.43 -0.03
N GLY A 219 -8.05 -16.21 -0.15
CA GLY A 219 -7.54 -16.76 -1.40
C GLY A 219 -7.85 -18.26 -1.49
N PHE A 220 -6.84 -19.08 -1.78
CA PHE A 220 -7.01 -20.53 -1.94
C PHE A 220 -6.92 -21.32 -0.63
N ASN A 221 -6.56 -20.68 0.48
CA ASN A 221 -6.48 -21.29 1.82
C ASN A 221 -5.67 -22.61 1.84
N LEU A 222 -4.58 -22.66 1.08
CA LEU A 222 -3.71 -23.83 0.99
C LEU A 222 -2.74 -23.89 2.17
N PRO A 223 -2.26 -25.10 2.53
CA PRO A 223 -1.15 -25.24 3.46
C PRO A 223 0.07 -24.42 3.01
N LEU A 224 0.83 -23.89 3.95
CA LEU A 224 1.93 -22.96 3.67
C LEU A 224 3.00 -23.56 2.74
N GLN A 225 3.35 -24.84 2.94
CA GLN A 225 4.33 -25.53 2.07
C GLN A 225 3.84 -25.65 0.62
N THR A 226 2.57 -26.04 0.43
CA THR A 226 1.95 -26.10 -0.89
C THR A 226 1.88 -24.72 -1.53
N SER A 227 1.59 -23.69 -0.73
CA SER A 227 1.55 -22.29 -1.18
C SER A 227 2.90 -21.83 -1.74
N TYR A 228 4.01 -22.22 -1.11
CA TYR A 228 5.35 -21.92 -1.65
C TYR A 228 5.60 -22.60 -3.00
N ILE A 229 5.19 -23.85 -3.16
CA ILE A 229 5.38 -24.57 -4.43
C ILE A 229 4.56 -23.89 -5.54
N VAL A 230 3.29 -23.62 -5.28
CA VAL A 230 2.40 -22.94 -6.23
C VAL A 230 2.94 -21.56 -6.59
N ALA A 231 3.40 -20.80 -5.61
CA ALA A 231 3.96 -19.47 -5.85
C ALA A 231 5.27 -19.50 -6.62
N ALA A 232 6.13 -20.49 -6.38
CA ALA A 232 7.37 -20.66 -7.12
C ALA A 232 7.08 -20.96 -8.60
N LEU A 233 6.13 -21.87 -8.87
CA LEU A 233 5.67 -22.15 -10.23
C LEU A 233 5.05 -20.92 -10.89
N GLY A 234 4.19 -20.20 -10.18
CA GLY A 234 3.56 -18.98 -10.68
C GLY A 234 4.56 -17.85 -10.95
N THR A 235 5.68 -17.79 -10.23
CA THR A 235 6.73 -16.78 -10.42
C THR A 235 7.65 -17.09 -11.60
N LEU A 236 7.74 -18.36 -12.00
CA LEU A 236 8.55 -18.80 -13.14
C LEU A 236 7.87 -18.56 -14.50
N VAL A 237 6.54 -18.44 -14.51
CA VAL A 237 5.71 -18.19 -15.69
C VAL A 237 5.59 -16.69 -15.93
#